data_AF-A0A5N3V9R1-F1
#
_entry.id   AF-A0A5N3V9R1-F1
#
_cell.length_a   1.000
_cell.length_b   1.000
_cell.length_c   1.000
_cell.angle_alpha   90.00
_cell.angle_beta   90.00
_cell.angle_gamma   90.00
#
_symmetry.space_group_name_H-M   'P 1'
#
loop_
_entity.id
_entity.type
_entity.pdbx_description
1 polymer ?
#
loop_
_entity_poly.entity_id
_entity_poly.type
_entity_poly.pdbx_seq_one_letter_code
_entity_poly.pdbx_strand_id
1 'polypeptide(L)'
;MDRRAPPAAPELPQRLPAEEKHLLSSLAAAHTLARVLRPCYGPQGRQKLLVTAKGDTVLTGHAAAILRALELEHPAARLLREAAQSQAEQSGDGAAFVVLLAQALLAQAERLLRAGLPRAQLREAYAAVAAETLALLPSLAVRALGPLEDPVWALRSVMNTHALWRTDHLAGLVAHACWATRELDGGFRPERVGVCALPGARQEDSCLLPGLALPGKPCGQVTMVLSGARVALLACDFGPARSLAPATPRLSSPEDLIRFRKGSESLIEKQVAQLAAAANVVVVSGDIDEKTLTHADKYGLMVIQVASRREMVYLSEVLHTPLTPYLLPPLEPGECQRVYGQELGEALAVVFEWESPGTPALTLVLRGATAHGLRGAVQAAYSGIDAYFQLCQDPRLLPGAGATEMALAKMLSEKGTKLEGPNGPTFLAFAQALQSLPETLAENAGLAVHDVMAEMNGAHQAGNFLIGVGVEGIINVAQEEVWDTLIAKAQGLRAVADVVQQLLTVDDVVVAKKSPESPQDPNPEPKKRHARPL
;
A
#
# COMPACT_ATOMS: atom_id res chain seq x y z
N MET A 1 -48.21 13.76 -57.34
CA MET A 1 -48.95 12.80 -56.49
C MET A 1 -47.96 12.16 -55.56
N ASP A 2 -47.70 12.83 -54.43
CA ASP A 2 -46.81 12.37 -53.37
C ASP A 2 -47.46 11.24 -52.58
N ARG A 3 -46.79 10.09 -52.51
CA ARG A 3 -47.17 8.98 -51.62
C ARG A 3 -46.58 9.24 -50.24
N ARG A 4 -47.42 9.69 -49.30
CA ARG A 4 -47.09 9.79 -47.87
C ARG A 4 -46.95 8.39 -47.26
N ALA A 5 -45.86 8.17 -46.53
CA ALA A 5 -45.63 6.99 -45.70
C ALA A 5 -46.60 6.95 -44.49
N PRO A 6 -46.91 5.77 -43.93
CA PRO A 6 -47.87 5.65 -42.83
C PRO A 6 -47.25 6.10 -41.49
N PRO A 7 -48.04 6.59 -40.52
CA PRO A 7 -47.54 6.99 -39.22
C PRO A 7 -47.16 5.76 -38.38
N ALA A 8 -45.99 5.83 -37.74
CA ALA A 8 -45.52 4.85 -36.78
C ALA A 8 -46.40 4.85 -35.51
N ALA A 9 -46.66 3.66 -34.96
CA ALA A 9 -47.40 3.46 -33.72
C ALA A 9 -46.66 4.09 -32.52
N PRO A 10 -47.38 4.57 -31.48
CA PRO A 10 -46.75 5.17 -30.32
C PRO A 10 -46.12 4.07 -29.45
N GLU A 11 -44.79 4.01 -29.41
CA GLU A 11 -44.07 3.30 -28.36
C GLU A 11 -44.28 4.02 -27.02
N LEU A 12 -44.81 3.30 -26.03
CA LEU A 12 -44.93 3.75 -24.65
C LEU A 12 -43.53 4.07 -24.07
N PRO A 13 -43.28 5.27 -23.52
CA PRO A 13 -41.98 5.59 -22.96
C PRO A 13 -41.90 5.10 -21.51
N GLN A 14 -41.22 3.98 -21.28
CA GLN A 14 -40.55 3.71 -20.00
C GLN A 14 -39.07 4.11 -20.13
N ARG A 15 -38.81 5.42 -20.25
CA ARG A 15 -37.44 5.96 -20.15
C ARG A 15 -37.21 6.37 -18.70
N LEU A 16 -36.36 5.63 -17.99
CA LEU A 16 -35.84 6.04 -16.68
C LEU A 16 -35.13 7.41 -16.83
N PRO A 17 -35.24 8.34 -15.87
CA PRO A 17 -34.55 9.62 -15.90
C PRO A 17 -33.04 9.44 -16.13
N ALA A 18 -32.42 10.33 -16.93
CA ALA A 18 -30.97 10.27 -17.22
C ALA A 18 -30.14 10.17 -15.93
N GLU A 19 -30.53 10.94 -14.91
CA GLU A 19 -29.96 10.93 -13.57
C GLU A 19 -29.88 9.52 -12.96
N GLU A 20 -30.94 8.71 -13.01
CA GLU A 20 -30.96 7.35 -12.46
C GLU A 20 -29.99 6.42 -13.19
N LYS A 21 -29.80 6.62 -14.50
CA LYS A 21 -28.91 5.79 -15.32
C LYS A 21 -27.44 5.91 -14.90
N HIS A 22 -26.98 7.09 -14.49
CA HIS A 22 -25.59 7.31 -14.10
C HIS A 22 -25.26 6.73 -12.72
N LEU A 23 -26.18 6.87 -11.76
CA LEU A 23 -26.03 6.24 -10.45
C LEU A 23 -26.00 4.71 -10.57
N LEU A 24 -26.85 4.14 -11.43
CA LEU A 24 -26.84 2.71 -11.73
C LEU A 24 -25.53 2.27 -12.39
N SER A 25 -24.95 3.08 -13.28
CA SER A 25 -23.62 2.81 -13.87
C SER A 25 -22.52 2.84 -12.81
N SER A 26 -22.49 3.86 -11.96
CA SER A 26 -21.54 3.99 -10.86
C SER A 26 -21.66 2.84 -9.86
N LEU A 27 -22.88 2.43 -9.54
CA LEU A 27 -23.15 1.27 -8.70
C LEU A 27 -22.67 -0.02 -9.37
N ALA A 28 -22.91 -0.22 -10.67
CA ALA A 28 -22.45 -1.40 -11.39
C ALA A 28 -20.90 -1.49 -11.39
N ALA A 29 -20.22 -0.36 -11.52
CA ALA A 29 -18.76 -0.28 -11.42
C ALA A 29 -18.28 -0.62 -9.99
N ALA A 30 -18.91 -0.05 -8.96
CA ALA A 30 -18.61 -0.35 -7.56
C ALA A 30 -18.88 -1.82 -7.22
N HIS A 31 -19.99 -2.38 -7.70
CA HIS A 31 -20.36 -3.78 -7.54
C HIS A 31 -19.36 -4.72 -8.21
N THR A 32 -18.88 -4.36 -9.40
CA THR A 32 -17.85 -5.15 -10.09
C THR A 32 -16.55 -5.17 -9.30
N LEU A 33 -16.09 -4.02 -8.79
CA LEU A 33 -14.91 -3.95 -7.93
C LEU A 33 -15.10 -4.75 -6.63
N ALA A 34 -16.23 -4.57 -5.94
CA ALA A 34 -16.54 -5.30 -4.73
C ALA A 34 -16.59 -6.80 -4.97
N ARG A 35 -17.17 -7.28 -6.08
CA ARG A 35 -17.20 -8.70 -6.44
C ARG A 35 -15.79 -9.26 -6.67
N VAL A 36 -14.89 -8.45 -7.22
CA VAL A 36 -13.48 -8.83 -7.32
C VAL A 36 -12.89 -8.95 -5.91
N LEU A 37 -13.06 -7.98 -5.03
CA LEU A 37 -12.39 -7.97 -3.72
C LEU A 37 -13.03 -8.85 -2.63
N ARG A 38 -14.34 -9.08 -2.69
CA ARG A 38 -15.13 -9.81 -1.66
C ARG A 38 -14.53 -11.14 -1.26
N PRO A 39 -14.10 -12.02 -2.20
CA PRO A 39 -13.49 -13.31 -1.84
C PRO A 39 -12.16 -13.19 -1.10
N CYS A 40 -11.52 -12.02 -1.08
CA CYS A 40 -10.23 -11.78 -0.43
C CYS A 40 -10.37 -11.20 0.99
N TYR A 41 -11.59 -10.92 1.45
CA TYR A 41 -11.82 -10.20 2.71
C TYR A 41 -11.75 -11.14 3.92
N GLY A 42 -11.02 -10.74 4.95
CA GLY A 42 -10.85 -11.51 6.18
C GLY A 42 -9.71 -12.53 6.13
N PRO A 43 -9.43 -13.21 7.26
CA PRO A 43 -8.29 -14.12 7.40
C PRO A 43 -8.38 -15.37 6.52
N GLN A 44 -9.61 -15.84 6.22
CA GLN A 44 -9.86 -16.94 5.26
C GLN A 44 -10.05 -16.44 3.82
N GLY A 45 -9.57 -15.23 3.52
CA GLY A 45 -9.63 -14.63 2.20
C GLY A 45 -8.81 -15.40 1.16
N ARG A 46 -9.38 -15.58 -0.02
CA ARG A 46 -8.72 -16.21 -1.17
C ARG A 46 -7.77 -15.23 -1.85
N GLN A 47 -6.68 -15.76 -2.41
CA GLN A 47 -5.72 -14.97 -3.17
C GLN A 47 -6.09 -14.89 -4.65
N LYS A 48 -5.61 -13.84 -5.33
CA LYS A 48 -5.77 -13.65 -6.77
C LYS A 48 -4.43 -13.75 -7.48
N LEU A 49 -4.44 -14.48 -8.59
CA LEU A 49 -3.34 -14.46 -9.55
C LEU A 49 -3.59 -13.32 -10.54
N LEU A 50 -2.81 -12.27 -10.43
CA LEU A 50 -2.87 -11.09 -11.29
C LEU A 50 -1.76 -11.17 -12.33
N VAL A 51 -2.09 -10.84 -13.57
CA VAL A 51 -1.10 -10.64 -14.64
C VAL A 51 -1.05 -9.14 -14.90
N THR A 52 0.10 -8.53 -14.65
CA THR A 52 0.29 -7.09 -14.89
C THR A 52 0.41 -6.81 -16.39
N ALA A 53 0.22 -5.56 -16.80
CA ALA A 53 0.41 -5.14 -18.20
C ALA A 53 1.83 -5.43 -18.74
N LYS A 54 2.82 -5.60 -17.85
CA LYS A 54 4.21 -5.97 -18.19
C LYS A 54 4.43 -7.47 -18.37
N GLY A 55 3.41 -8.30 -18.11
CA GLY A 55 3.50 -9.76 -18.16
C GLY A 55 3.92 -10.41 -16.84
N ASP A 56 4.24 -9.63 -15.81
CA ASP A 56 4.60 -10.18 -14.49
C ASP A 56 3.38 -10.78 -13.80
N THR A 57 3.55 -11.97 -13.22
CA THR A 57 2.51 -12.66 -12.45
C THR A 57 2.67 -12.35 -10.96
N VAL A 58 1.61 -11.83 -10.34
CA VAL A 58 1.57 -11.46 -8.93
C VAL A 58 0.41 -12.19 -8.26
N LEU A 59 0.73 -13.07 -7.31
CA LEU A 59 -0.25 -13.71 -6.45
C LEU A 59 -0.44 -12.85 -5.20
N THR A 60 -1.66 -12.36 -4.94
CA THR A 60 -1.96 -11.54 -3.75
C THR A 60 -3.43 -11.59 -3.36
N GLY A 61 -3.71 -11.61 -2.05
CA GLY A 61 -5.04 -11.37 -1.49
C GLY A 61 -5.27 -9.91 -1.07
N HIS A 62 -4.23 -9.08 -1.10
CA HIS A 62 -4.29 -7.74 -0.53
C HIS A 62 -5.01 -6.76 -1.48
N ALA A 63 -6.08 -6.14 -0.99
CA ALA A 63 -6.95 -5.30 -1.81
C ALA A 63 -6.23 -4.11 -2.45
N ALA A 64 -5.36 -3.41 -1.74
CA ALA A 64 -4.65 -2.26 -2.33
C ALA A 64 -3.70 -2.69 -3.46
N ALA A 65 -3.08 -3.87 -3.37
CA ALA A 65 -2.23 -4.42 -4.41
C ALA A 65 -3.04 -4.83 -5.64
N ILE A 66 -4.20 -5.48 -5.43
CA ILE A 66 -5.15 -5.81 -6.50
C ILE A 66 -5.62 -4.53 -7.21
N LEU A 67 -6.05 -3.53 -6.44
CA LEU A 67 -6.54 -2.25 -6.97
C LEU A 67 -5.48 -1.45 -7.72
N ARG A 68 -4.19 -1.55 -7.36
CA ARG A 68 -3.07 -0.95 -8.10
C ARG A 68 -2.79 -1.64 -9.42
N ALA A 69 -2.98 -2.96 -9.48
CA ALA A 69 -2.72 -3.76 -10.68
C ALA A 69 -3.86 -3.66 -11.72
N LEU A 70 -5.08 -3.33 -11.29
CA LEU A 70 -6.24 -3.21 -12.18
C LEU A 70 -6.24 -1.89 -12.96
N GLU A 71 -6.42 -1.98 -14.27
CA GLU A 71 -6.71 -0.84 -15.13
C GLU A 71 -8.20 -0.52 -15.10
N LEU A 72 -8.57 0.60 -14.48
CA LEU A 72 -9.96 1.01 -14.31
C LEU A 72 -10.33 2.10 -15.32
N GLU A 73 -11.36 1.84 -16.13
CA GLU A 73 -11.90 2.82 -17.08
C GLU A 73 -12.94 3.73 -16.43
N HIS A 74 -13.85 3.16 -15.63
CA HIS A 74 -14.98 3.89 -15.07
C HIS A 74 -14.52 4.88 -13.97
N PRO A 75 -14.95 6.16 -14.00
CA PRO A 75 -14.50 7.17 -13.03
C PRO A 75 -14.90 6.85 -11.59
N ALA A 76 -16.12 6.36 -11.35
CA ALA A 76 -16.52 5.91 -10.01
C ALA A 76 -15.62 4.79 -9.43
N ALA A 77 -15.13 3.90 -10.30
CA ALA A 77 -14.21 2.84 -9.89
C ALA A 77 -12.83 3.43 -9.52
N ARG A 78 -12.37 4.47 -10.22
CA ARG A 78 -11.13 5.19 -9.89
C ARG A 78 -11.22 5.93 -8.56
N LEU A 79 -12.33 6.62 -8.31
CA LEU A 79 -12.59 7.29 -7.02
C LEU A 79 -12.56 6.30 -5.86
N LEU A 80 -13.25 5.16 -6.00
CA LEU A 80 -13.22 4.09 -4.99
C LEU A 80 -11.82 3.52 -4.78
N ARG A 81 -11.06 3.30 -5.87
CA ARG A 81 -9.66 2.87 -5.79
C ARG A 81 -8.81 3.87 -5.03
N GLU A 82 -8.94 5.16 -5.31
CA GLU A 82 -8.15 6.23 -4.68
C GLU A 82 -8.43 6.31 -3.18
N ALA A 83 -9.70 6.24 -2.77
CA ALA A 83 -10.04 6.20 -1.35
C ALA A 83 -9.50 4.94 -0.64
N ALA A 84 -9.60 3.77 -1.27
CA ALA A 84 -9.06 2.54 -0.72
C ALA A 84 -7.52 2.53 -0.66
N GLN A 85 -6.85 3.16 -1.62
CA GLN A 85 -5.39 3.34 -1.62
C GLN A 85 -4.94 4.30 -0.52
N SER A 86 -5.62 5.45 -0.40
CA SER A 86 -5.38 6.42 0.68
C SER A 86 -5.55 5.78 2.06
N GLN A 87 -6.60 4.96 2.25
CA GLN A 87 -6.80 4.18 3.48
C GLN A 87 -5.64 3.23 3.77
N ALA A 88 -5.15 2.49 2.76
CA ALA A 88 -4.01 1.60 2.94
C ALA A 88 -2.70 2.34 3.22
N GLU A 89 -2.50 3.53 2.65
CA GLU A 89 -1.31 4.35 2.89
C GLU A 89 -1.31 5.02 4.27
N GLN A 90 -2.49 5.37 4.81
CA GLN A 90 -2.61 6.01 6.11
C GLN A 90 -2.67 5.02 7.27
N SER A 91 -3.43 3.93 7.13
CA SER A 91 -3.68 2.98 8.22
C SER A 91 -2.93 1.66 8.09
N GLY A 92 -2.30 1.38 6.93
CA GLY A 92 -1.66 0.09 6.65
C GLY A 92 -2.62 -1.09 6.38
N ASP A 93 -3.93 -0.88 6.55
CA ASP A 93 -5.00 -1.85 6.33
C ASP A 93 -6.36 -1.14 6.05
N GLY A 94 -7.39 -1.90 5.69
CA GLY A 94 -8.77 -1.42 5.53
C GLY A 94 -9.18 -1.09 4.09
N ALA A 95 -8.30 -1.28 3.10
CA ALA A 95 -8.63 -1.04 1.68
C ALA A 95 -9.86 -1.84 1.20
N ALA A 96 -9.94 -3.12 1.58
CA ALA A 96 -11.08 -3.97 1.24
C ALA A 96 -12.37 -3.50 1.94
N PHE A 97 -12.26 -3.13 3.22
CA PHE A 97 -13.37 -2.60 4.01
C PHE A 97 -13.99 -1.38 3.34
N VAL A 98 -13.18 -0.43 2.86
CA VAL A 98 -13.66 0.78 2.18
C VAL A 98 -14.48 0.43 0.93
N VAL A 99 -13.97 -0.46 0.06
CA VAL A 99 -14.68 -0.80 -1.19
C VAL A 99 -15.97 -1.58 -0.91
N LEU A 100 -15.94 -2.55 0.01
CA LEU A 100 -17.09 -3.40 0.32
C LEU A 100 -18.21 -2.59 0.98
N LEU A 101 -17.89 -1.77 1.97
CA LEU A 101 -18.88 -0.95 2.66
C LEU A 101 -19.45 0.14 1.75
N ALA A 102 -18.61 0.81 0.95
CA ALA A 102 -19.08 1.80 -0.01
C ALA A 102 -20.05 1.17 -1.02
N GLN A 103 -19.75 -0.03 -1.53
CA GLN A 103 -20.66 -0.76 -2.40
C GLN A 103 -21.98 -1.10 -1.71
N ALA A 104 -21.94 -1.58 -0.47
CA ALA A 104 -23.14 -1.93 0.29
C ALA A 104 -24.04 -0.71 0.53
N LEU A 105 -23.44 0.42 0.90
CA LEU A 105 -24.15 1.70 1.07
C LEU A 105 -24.75 2.20 -0.25
N LEU A 106 -24.04 2.12 -1.37
CA LEU A 106 -24.57 2.52 -2.68
C LEU A 106 -25.75 1.62 -3.11
N ALA A 107 -25.71 0.32 -2.81
CA ALA A 107 -26.82 -0.59 -3.09
C ALA A 107 -28.06 -0.26 -2.24
N GLN A 108 -27.86 0.16 -0.99
CA GLN A 108 -28.94 0.63 -0.12
C GLN A 108 -29.48 1.99 -0.56
N ALA A 109 -28.61 2.89 -1.01
CA ALA A 109 -29.00 4.16 -1.60
C ALA A 109 -29.88 3.97 -2.83
N GLU A 110 -29.55 3.05 -3.74
CA GLU A 110 -30.38 2.71 -4.91
C GLU A 110 -31.81 2.30 -4.50
N ARG A 111 -31.94 1.49 -3.45
CA ARG A 111 -33.26 1.08 -2.93
C ARG A 111 -34.07 2.26 -2.42
N LEU A 112 -33.44 3.16 -1.66
CA LEU A 112 -34.11 4.36 -1.12
C LEU A 112 -34.50 5.35 -2.23
N LEU A 113 -33.65 5.52 -3.24
CA LEU A 113 -33.96 6.35 -4.42
C LEU A 113 -35.16 5.79 -5.19
N ARG A 114 -35.19 4.46 -5.42
CA ARG A 114 -36.35 3.80 -6.04
C ARG A 114 -37.63 3.89 -5.20
N ALA A 115 -37.50 3.95 -3.88
CA ALA A 115 -38.61 4.19 -2.97
C ALA A 115 -39.12 5.65 -2.99
N GLY A 116 -38.50 6.53 -3.79
CA GLY A 116 -38.93 7.91 -3.99
C GLY A 116 -38.23 8.94 -3.09
N LEU A 117 -37.17 8.56 -2.38
CA LEU A 117 -36.41 9.51 -1.56
C LEU A 117 -35.56 10.43 -2.46
N PRO A 118 -35.68 11.78 -2.34
CA PRO A 118 -34.85 12.69 -3.14
C PRO A 118 -33.36 12.56 -2.81
N ARG A 119 -32.50 12.65 -3.84
CA ARG A 119 -31.03 12.54 -3.70
C ARG A 119 -30.45 13.51 -2.69
N ALA A 120 -30.89 14.76 -2.70
CA ALA A 120 -30.40 15.78 -1.78
C ALA A 120 -30.67 15.40 -0.32
N GLN A 121 -31.89 14.92 -0.02
CA GLN A 121 -32.27 14.46 1.31
C GLN A 121 -31.52 13.19 1.71
N LEU A 122 -31.35 12.25 0.78
CA LEU A 122 -30.57 11.03 1.02
C LEU A 122 -29.12 11.35 1.37
N ARG A 123 -28.50 12.31 0.68
CA ARG A 123 -27.13 12.76 0.94
C ARG A 123 -26.99 13.36 2.33
N GLU A 124 -27.91 14.26 2.71
CA GLU A 124 -27.94 14.87 4.04
C GLU A 124 -28.15 13.82 5.13
N ALA A 125 -29.06 12.87 4.91
CA ALA A 125 -29.31 11.78 5.83
C ALA A 125 -28.09 10.84 5.96
N TYR A 126 -27.40 10.51 4.87
CA TYR A 126 -26.17 9.70 4.91
C TYR A 126 -25.04 10.43 5.66
N ALA A 127 -24.91 11.74 5.48
CA ALA A 127 -23.97 12.55 6.26
C ALA A 127 -24.28 12.53 7.75
N ALA A 128 -25.56 12.68 8.12
CA ALA A 128 -26.00 12.63 9.51
C ALA A 128 -25.75 11.24 10.14
N VAL A 129 -26.07 10.16 9.44
CA VAL A 129 -25.84 8.79 9.92
C VAL A 129 -24.34 8.50 10.06
N ALA A 130 -23.51 8.93 9.11
CA ALA A 130 -22.07 8.75 9.17
C ALA A 130 -21.46 9.50 10.37
N ALA A 131 -21.88 10.75 10.61
CA ALA A 131 -21.44 11.53 11.77
C ALA A 131 -21.84 10.86 13.09
N GLU A 132 -23.07 10.35 13.19
CA GLU A 132 -23.54 9.59 14.35
C GLU A 132 -22.71 8.31 14.56
N THR A 133 -22.45 7.57 13.49
CA THR A 133 -21.69 6.32 13.54
C THR A 133 -20.28 6.55 14.06
N LEU A 134 -19.62 7.61 13.61
CA LEU A 134 -18.30 8.03 14.10
C LEU A 134 -18.34 8.50 15.55
N ALA A 135 -19.44 9.10 16.01
CA ALA A 135 -19.62 9.52 17.40
C ALA A 135 -19.86 8.33 18.35
N LEU A 136 -20.52 7.27 17.87
CA LEU A 136 -20.75 6.04 18.63
C LEU A 136 -19.50 5.15 18.72
N LEU A 137 -18.64 5.17 17.72
CA LEU A 137 -17.48 4.28 17.61
C LEU A 137 -16.58 4.24 18.87
N PRO A 138 -16.24 5.36 19.53
CA PRO A 138 -15.40 5.33 20.73
C PRO A 138 -16.03 4.64 21.93
N SER A 139 -17.37 4.57 22.00
CA SER A 139 -18.09 3.88 23.08
C SER A 139 -17.95 2.35 22.99
N LEU A 140 -17.54 1.83 21.83
CA LEU A 140 -17.29 0.42 21.57
C LEU A 140 -15.85 -0.01 21.87
N ALA A 141 -14.98 0.90 22.34
CA ALA A 141 -13.62 0.54 22.73
C ALA A 141 -13.63 -0.40 23.94
N VAL A 142 -12.96 -1.54 23.82
CA VAL A 142 -12.98 -2.62 24.83
C VAL A 142 -11.66 -2.68 25.61
N ARG A 143 -10.55 -2.36 24.96
CA ARG A 143 -9.21 -2.38 25.56
C ARG A 143 -8.39 -1.22 25.00
N ALA A 144 -7.38 -0.79 25.76
CA ALA A 144 -6.38 0.14 25.28
C ALA A 144 -4.99 -0.44 25.53
N LEU A 145 -4.07 -0.23 24.59
CA LEU A 145 -2.67 -0.60 24.77
C LEU A 145 -2.02 0.31 25.81
N GLY A 146 -1.49 -0.27 26.89
CA GLY A 146 -0.73 0.49 27.88
C GLY A 146 0.61 1.02 27.33
N PRO A 147 1.12 2.15 27.85
CA PRO A 147 2.37 2.75 27.36
C PRO A 147 3.60 1.85 27.58
N LEU A 148 3.53 0.99 28.60
CA LEU A 148 4.58 0.02 28.93
C LEU A 148 4.16 -1.44 28.66
N GLU A 149 3.08 -1.64 27.92
CA GLU A 149 2.57 -2.97 27.60
C GLU A 149 3.20 -3.49 26.31
N ASP A 150 3.52 -4.78 26.28
CA ASP A 150 4.00 -5.46 25.08
C ASP A 150 2.90 -5.49 24.00
N PRO A 151 3.11 -4.90 22.80
CA PRO A 151 2.07 -4.77 21.79
C PRO A 151 1.79 -6.06 21.01
N VAL A 152 2.48 -7.18 21.26
CA VAL A 152 2.31 -8.45 20.50
C VAL A 152 0.84 -8.84 20.31
N TRP A 153 0.06 -8.86 21.39
CA TRP A 153 -1.35 -9.28 21.35
C TRP A 153 -2.22 -8.32 20.54
N ALA A 154 -1.88 -7.02 20.50
CA ALA A 154 -2.63 -6.00 19.78
C ALA A 154 -2.34 -6.02 18.27
N LEU A 155 -1.14 -6.45 17.87
CA LEU A 155 -0.72 -6.50 16.47
C LEU A 155 -1.09 -7.82 15.77
N ARG A 156 -1.29 -8.89 16.57
CA ARG A 156 -1.51 -10.24 16.07
C ARG A 156 -2.68 -10.37 15.09
N SER A 157 -3.81 -9.72 15.39
CA SER A 157 -5.01 -9.75 14.54
C SER A 157 -4.74 -9.17 13.15
N VAL A 158 -4.17 -7.96 13.10
CA VAL A 158 -3.87 -7.24 11.86
C VAL A 158 -2.88 -8.03 11.00
N MET A 159 -1.84 -8.59 11.62
CA MET A 159 -0.81 -9.33 10.89
C MET A 159 -1.31 -10.67 10.32
N ASN A 160 -2.21 -11.36 11.03
CA ASN A 160 -2.75 -12.65 10.61
C ASN A 160 -3.68 -12.58 9.39
N THR A 161 -4.21 -11.41 9.03
CA THR A 161 -5.04 -11.27 7.81
C THR A 161 -4.22 -11.30 6.51
N HIS A 162 -2.89 -11.11 6.60
CA HIS A 162 -2.02 -10.96 5.44
C HIS A 162 -1.02 -12.10 5.28
N ALA A 163 -0.77 -12.86 6.34
CA ALA A 163 0.10 -14.02 6.32
C ALA A 163 -0.68 -15.31 6.03
N LEU A 164 -0.05 -16.20 5.25
CA LEU A 164 -0.61 -17.51 4.90
C LEU A 164 -0.59 -18.51 6.08
N TRP A 165 0.12 -18.19 7.15
CA TRP A 165 0.38 -19.08 8.29
C TRP A 165 0.41 -18.23 9.57
N ARG A 166 0.19 -18.87 10.71
CA ARG A 166 0.04 -18.21 12.02
C ARG A 166 1.35 -17.52 12.42
N THR A 167 1.37 -16.19 12.39
CA THR A 167 2.57 -15.35 12.49
C THR A 167 3.01 -15.04 13.92
N ASP A 168 2.81 -15.94 14.88
CA ASP A 168 3.08 -15.61 16.29
C ASP A 168 4.54 -15.17 16.52
N HIS A 169 5.48 -15.86 15.86
CA HIS A 169 6.89 -15.48 15.89
C HIS A 169 7.15 -14.12 15.21
N LEU A 170 6.54 -13.88 14.04
CA LEU A 170 6.71 -12.64 13.30
C LEU A 170 6.10 -11.44 14.06
N ALA A 171 4.95 -11.63 14.69
CA ALA A 171 4.32 -10.62 15.55
C ALA A 171 5.21 -10.27 16.74
N GLY A 172 5.86 -11.27 17.35
CA GLY A 172 6.90 -11.06 18.37
C GLY A 172 8.06 -10.18 17.89
N LEU A 173 8.61 -10.47 16.70
CA LEU A 173 9.70 -9.69 16.13
C LEU A 173 9.29 -8.25 15.81
N VAL A 174 8.12 -8.06 15.17
CA VAL A 174 7.61 -6.73 14.81
C VAL A 174 7.32 -5.91 16.06
N ALA A 175 6.65 -6.49 17.06
CA ALA A 175 6.39 -5.84 18.35
C ALA A 175 7.70 -5.43 19.05
N HIS A 176 8.70 -6.31 19.08
CA HIS A 176 9.99 -5.99 19.67
C HIS A 176 10.70 -4.85 18.91
N ALA A 177 10.63 -4.85 17.58
CA ALA A 177 11.23 -3.79 16.76
C ALA A 177 10.57 -2.43 17.01
N CYS A 178 9.25 -2.39 17.00
CA CYS A 178 8.44 -1.22 17.29
C CYS A 178 8.72 -0.69 18.70
N TRP A 179 8.77 -1.58 19.68
CA TRP A 179 9.06 -1.23 21.06
C TRP A 179 10.49 -0.69 21.25
N ALA A 180 11.49 -1.30 20.62
CA ALA A 180 12.89 -0.89 20.73
C ALA A 180 13.17 0.48 20.07
N THR A 181 12.41 0.83 19.04
CA THR A 181 12.58 2.07 18.25
C THR A 181 11.70 3.23 18.70
N ARG A 182 10.87 3.03 19.75
CA ARG A 182 10.00 4.08 20.31
C ARG A 182 10.80 5.25 20.85
N GLU A 183 10.22 6.44 20.73
CA GLU A 183 10.76 7.66 21.32
C GLU A 183 10.40 7.75 22.80
N LEU A 184 11.20 8.48 23.59
CA LEU A 184 11.01 8.64 25.03
C LEU A 184 9.71 9.37 25.39
N ASP A 185 9.17 10.16 24.46
CA ASP A 185 7.89 10.86 24.56
C ASP A 185 6.68 9.98 24.20
N GLY A 186 6.91 8.71 23.83
CA GLY A 186 5.88 7.79 23.35
C GLY A 186 5.59 7.89 21.84
N GLY A 187 6.29 8.77 21.13
CA GLY A 187 6.25 8.85 19.67
C GLY A 187 6.82 7.60 19.01
N PHE A 188 6.32 7.30 17.81
CA PHE A 188 6.84 6.22 16.99
C PHE A 188 6.96 6.69 15.55
N ARG A 189 8.10 6.40 14.92
CA ARG A 189 8.37 6.72 13.52
C ARG A 189 8.54 5.40 12.76
N PRO A 190 7.60 5.02 11.89
CA PRO A 190 7.69 3.80 11.09
C PRO A 190 8.99 3.69 10.31
N GLU A 191 9.56 4.82 9.89
CA GLU A 191 10.80 4.90 9.11
C GLU A 191 12.02 4.40 9.90
N ARG A 192 11.94 4.26 11.22
CA ARG A 192 13.03 3.66 12.00
C ARG A 192 13.04 2.14 11.96
N VAL A 193 11.99 1.50 11.41
CA VAL A 193 11.91 0.05 11.29
C VAL A 193 12.08 -0.33 9.82
N GLY A 194 13.27 -0.82 9.47
CA GLY A 194 13.56 -1.36 8.15
C GLY A 194 12.99 -2.78 7.99
N VAL A 195 12.62 -3.15 6.77
CA VAL A 195 12.21 -4.52 6.43
C VAL A 195 13.07 -5.02 5.28
N CYS A 196 13.87 -6.06 5.53
CA CYS A 196 14.75 -6.69 4.55
C CYS A 196 14.24 -8.09 4.23
N ALA A 197 13.89 -8.33 2.97
CA ALA A 197 13.32 -9.58 2.51
C ALA A 197 14.38 -10.45 1.83
N LEU A 198 14.72 -11.61 2.42
CA LEU A 198 15.73 -12.52 1.89
C LEU A 198 15.14 -13.91 1.61
N PRO A 199 15.21 -14.44 0.37
CA PRO A 199 14.69 -15.77 0.04
C PRO A 199 15.61 -16.89 0.55
N GLY A 200 15.07 -18.11 0.66
CA GLY A 200 15.87 -19.34 0.80
C GLY A 200 16.00 -19.93 2.21
N ALA A 201 15.14 -19.55 3.17
CA ALA A 201 15.11 -20.18 4.49
C ALA A 201 13.70 -20.23 5.08
N ARG A 202 13.54 -20.80 6.28
CA ARG A 202 12.25 -20.87 6.96
C ARG A 202 11.91 -19.52 7.55
N GLN A 203 10.63 -19.28 7.79
CA GLN A 203 10.20 -18.02 8.35
C GLN A 203 10.60 -17.84 9.82
N GLU A 204 10.76 -18.93 10.55
CA GLU A 204 11.29 -18.98 11.91
C GLU A 204 12.76 -18.54 11.99
N ASP A 205 13.49 -18.55 10.87
CA ASP A 205 14.87 -18.05 10.80
C ASP A 205 14.92 -16.51 10.62
N SER A 206 13.76 -15.83 10.63
CA SER A 206 13.70 -14.37 10.59
C SER A 206 14.25 -13.78 11.89
N CYS A 207 14.95 -12.65 11.79
CA CYS A 207 15.63 -12.08 12.94
C CYS A 207 15.64 -10.54 12.89
N LEU A 208 16.05 -9.94 14.01
CA LEU A 208 16.29 -8.51 14.11
C LEU A 208 17.78 -8.23 14.02
N LEU A 209 18.16 -7.28 13.17
CA LEU A 209 19.52 -6.77 13.09
C LEU A 209 19.59 -5.32 13.56
N PRO A 210 20.63 -4.96 14.33
CA PRO A 210 20.88 -3.57 14.69
C PRO A 210 21.20 -2.75 13.44
N GLY A 211 20.61 -1.57 13.33
CA GLY A 211 20.82 -0.69 12.18
C GLY A 211 19.96 -1.06 10.96
N LEU A 212 20.47 -0.70 9.79
CA LEU A 212 19.78 -0.81 8.52
C LEU A 212 20.37 -1.95 7.70
N ALA A 213 19.57 -2.96 7.35
CA ALA A 213 20.01 -4.06 6.49
C ALA A 213 19.30 -4.02 5.13
N LEU A 214 20.05 -4.26 4.06
CA LEU A 214 19.55 -4.29 2.69
C LEU A 214 19.90 -5.61 2.00
N PRO A 215 19.01 -6.11 1.13
CA PRO A 215 19.29 -7.29 0.32
C PRO A 215 20.38 -6.96 -0.70
N GLY A 216 21.46 -7.72 -0.71
CA GLY A 216 22.56 -7.47 -1.63
C GLY A 216 23.90 -7.97 -1.11
N LYS A 217 24.92 -7.80 -1.93
CA LYS A 217 26.29 -8.16 -1.58
C LYS A 217 27.23 -7.00 -1.88
N PRO A 218 28.31 -6.85 -1.09
CA PRO A 218 29.43 -6.02 -1.48
C PRO A 218 29.98 -6.49 -2.83
N CYS A 219 30.34 -5.53 -3.67
CA CYS A 219 31.00 -5.74 -4.94
C CYS A 219 32.50 -5.49 -4.76
N GLY A 220 33.34 -6.32 -5.40
CA GLY A 220 34.80 -6.17 -5.35
C GLY A 220 35.44 -6.98 -4.23
N GLN A 221 36.65 -6.57 -3.83
CA GLN A 221 37.46 -7.23 -2.80
C GLN A 221 37.18 -6.68 -1.40
N VAL A 222 36.77 -5.42 -1.29
CA VAL A 222 36.47 -4.77 -0.01
C VAL A 222 35.04 -5.12 0.42
N THR A 223 34.93 -5.98 1.44
CA THR A 223 33.63 -6.52 1.90
C THR A 223 33.12 -5.91 3.21
N MET A 224 33.97 -5.17 3.93
CA MET A 224 33.61 -4.57 5.21
C MET A 224 34.41 -3.31 5.54
N VAL A 225 33.77 -2.40 6.26
CA VAL A 225 34.35 -1.21 6.89
C VAL A 225 33.99 -1.24 8.37
N LEU A 226 34.99 -1.43 9.24
CA LEU A 226 34.79 -1.72 10.66
C LEU A 226 34.75 -0.48 11.59
N SER A 227 35.10 0.71 11.08
CA SER A 227 35.03 1.96 11.86
C SER A 227 34.98 3.18 10.95
N GLY A 228 34.12 4.15 11.28
CA GLY A 228 34.08 5.46 10.62
C GLY A 228 33.65 5.38 9.15
N ALA A 229 32.54 4.70 8.88
CA ALA A 229 32.01 4.56 7.54
C ALA A 229 31.33 5.86 7.07
N ARG A 230 31.89 6.44 6.01
CA ARG A 230 31.41 7.59 5.24
C ARG A 230 30.77 7.08 3.95
N VAL A 231 29.46 7.21 3.83
CA VAL A 231 28.63 6.61 2.79
C VAL A 231 28.27 7.65 1.73
N ALA A 232 28.51 7.32 0.47
CA ALA A 232 28.03 8.08 -0.68
C ALA A 232 26.90 7.30 -1.39
N LEU A 233 25.81 7.99 -1.73
CA LEU A 233 24.67 7.39 -2.43
C LEU A 233 24.61 7.89 -3.87
N LEU A 234 24.70 6.97 -4.84
CA LEU A 234 24.77 7.26 -6.26
C LEU A 234 23.55 6.73 -7.02
N ALA A 235 22.80 7.64 -7.65
CA ALA A 235 21.66 7.36 -8.52
C ALA A 235 22.08 7.21 -10.00
N CYS A 236 23.25 6.63 -10.26
CA CYS A 236 23.81 6.41 -11.60
C CYS A 236 24.53 5.06 -11.68
N ASP A 237 24.97 4.69 -12.88
CA ASP A 237 25.85 3.54 -13.12
C ASP A 237 27.25 3.82 -12.53
N PHE A 238 27.86 2.82 -11.92
CA PHE A 238 29.24 2.90 -11.43
C PHE A 238 30.22 2.58 -12.56
N GLY A 239 30.41 3.56 -13.44
CA GLY A 239 31.20 3.36 -14.65
C GLY A 239 31.24 4.56 -15.58
N PRO A 240 31.62 4.34 -16.85
CA PRO A 240 31.69 5.42 -17.84
C PRO A 240 30.34 6.09 -18.02
N ALA A 241 30.34 7.43 -17.97
CA ALA A 241 29.13 8.23 -18.12
C ALA A 241 28.40 7.92 -19.43
N ARG A 242 27.15 7.49 -19.34
CA ARG A 242 26.26 7.37 -20.49
C ARG A 242 25.64 8.73 -20.80
N SER A 243 25.86 9.21 -22.02
CA SER A 243 25.16 10.40 -22.53
C SER A 243 23.71 10.06 -22.80
N LEU A 244 22.78 10.91 -22.33
CA LEU A 244 21.35 10.81 -22.62
C LEU A 244 21.06 10.98 -24.13
N ALA A 245 21.87 11.79 -24.83
CA ALA A 245 21.82 11.91 -26.28
C ALA A 245 22.82 10.95 -26.94
N PRO A 246 22.46 10.26 -28.05
CA PRO A 246 23.39 9.42 -28.78
C PRO A 246 24.54 10.27 -29.32
N ALA A 247 25.69 10.18 -28.65
CA ALA A 247 26.91 10.85 -29.05
C ALA A 247 27.90 9.80 -29.56
N THR A 248 28.09 9.75 -30.87
CA THR A 248 29.10 8.88 -31.48
C THR A 248 30.42 9.64 -31.60
N PRO A 249 31.48 9.24 -30.89
CA PRO A 249 32.78 9.87 -31.06
C PRO A 249 33.28 9.62 -32.50
N ARG A 250 33.70 10.69 -33.19
CA ARG A 250 34.36 10.58 -34.50
C ARG A 250 35.86 10.43 -34.29
N LEU A 251 36.38 9.24 -34.59
CA LEU A 251 37.80 8.91 -34.49
C LEU A 251 38.36 8.79 -35.91
N SER A 252 39.36 9.61 -36.25
CA SER A 252 39.91 9.68 -37.62
C SER A 252 41.24 8.93 -37.77
N SER A 253 41.95 8.68 -36.67
CA SER A 253 43.25 7.98 -36.67
C SER A 253 43.34 6.90 -35.56
N PRO A 254 44.23 5.91 -35.71
CA PRO A 254 44.52 4.93 -34.66
C PRO A 254 45.04 5.56 -33.36
N GLU A 255 45.78 6.67 -33.47
CA GLU A 255 46.30 7.42 -32.31
C GLU A 255 45.19 8.08 -31.52
N ASP A 256 44.17 8.63 -32.19
CA ASP A 256 42.99 9.22 -31.54
C ASP A 256 42.23 8.18 -30.72
N LEU A 257 42.15 6.93 -31.20
CA LEU A 257 41.51 5.83 -30.48
C LEU A 257 42.27 5.48 -29.19
N ILE A 258 43.61 5.43 -29.24
CA ILE A 258 44.45 5.19 -28.05
C ILE A 258 44.30 6.35 -27.06
N ARG A 259 44.31 7.60 -27.54
CA ARG A 259 44.13 8.79 -26.70
C ARG A 259 42.76 8.80 -26.04
N PHE A 260 41.70 8.48 -26.79
CA PHE A 260 40.35 8.41 -26.26
C PHE A 260 40.23 7.36 -25.14
N ARG A 261 40.73 6.14 -25.37
CA ARG A 261 40.74 5.07 -24.35
C ARG A 261 41.47 5.48 -23.08
N LYS A 262 42.72 5.97 -23.21
CA LYS A 262 43.51 6.45 -22.06
C LYS A 262 42.84 7.62 -21.34
N GLY A 263 42.23 8.53 -22.09
CA GLY A 263 41.48 9.66 -21.55
C GLY A 263 40.30 9.20 -20.71
N SER A 264 39.46 8.30 -21.23
CA SER A 264 38.32 7.73 -20.50
C SER A 264 38.74 6.98 -19.24
N GLU A 265 39.78 6.15 -19.31
CA GLU A 265 40.31 5.45 -18.14
C GLU A 265 40.83 6.42 -17.08
N SER A 266 41.60 7.45 -17.48
CA SER A 266 42.12 8.46 -16.55
C SER A 266 41.03 9.32 -15.93
N LEU A 267 39.90 9.55 -16.62
CA LEU A 267 38.75 10.27 -16.10
C LEU A 267 38.05 9.47 -15.01
N ILE A 268 37.80 8.18 -15.26
CA ILE A 268 37.20 7.27 -14.29
C ILE A 268 38.09 7.16 -13.05
N GLU A 269 39.40 6.95 -13.23
CA GLU A 269 40.35 6.86 -12.13
C GLU A 269 40.35 8.13 -11.27
N LYS A 270 40.31 9.32 -11.89
CA LYS A 270 40.20 10.60 -11.17
C LYS A 270 38.88 10.72 -10.40
N GLN A 271 37.76 10.33 -10.98
CA GLN A 271 36.46 10.40 -10.32
C GLN A 271 36.38 9.44 -9.13
N VAL A 272 36.89 8.21 -9.28
CA VAL A 272 36.99 7.23 -8.19
C VAL A 272 37.92 7.73 -7.08
N ALA A 273 39.05 8.35 -7.43
CA ALA A 273 39.96 8.94 -6.45
C ALA A 273 39.32 10.11 -5.67
N GLN A 274 38.53 10.95 -6.35
CA GLN A 274 37.76 12.02 -5.69
C GLN A 274 36.70 11.47 -4.76
N LEU A 275 36.01 10.39 -5.16
CA LEU A 275 35.07 9.68 -4.30
C LEU A 275 35.74 9.08 -3.07
N ALA A 276 36.88 8.41 -3.24
CA ALA A 276 37.65 7.80 -2.15
C ALA A 276 38.16 8.82 -1.12
N ALA A 277 38.39 10.06 -1.54
CA ALA A 277 38.76 11.14 -0.60
C ALA A 277 37.58 11.52 0.32
N ALA A 278 36.36 11.50 -0.20
CA ALA A 278 35.15 11.92 0.51
C ALA A 278 34.48 10.78 1.30
N ALA A 279 34.45 9.57 0.74
CA ALA A 279 33.70 8.42 1.26
C ALA A 279 34.56 7.14 1.22
N ASN A 280 34.23 6.16 2.07
CA ASN A 280 34.82 4.82 2.05
C ASN A 280 33.79 3.74 1.65
N VAL A 281 32.50 4.06 1.65
CA VAL A 281 31.41 3.20 1.19
C VAL A 281 30.64 3.94 0.10
N VAL A 282 30.37 3.26 -1.01
CA VAL A 282 29.59 3.79 -2.14
C VAL A 282 28.44 2.85 -2.42
N VAL A 283 27.21 3.35 -2.32
CA VAL A 283 26.00 2.61 -2.67
C VAL A 283 25.49 3.10 -4.01
N VAL A 284 25.24 2.17 -4.93
CA VAL A 284 24.95 2.46 -6.34
C VAL A 284 23.64 1.78 -6.74
N SER A 285 22.78 2.52 -7.43
CA SER A 285 21.52 1.98 -7.97
C SER A 285 21.62 1.40 -9.39
N GLY A 286 22.62 1.82 -10.17
CA GLY A 286 22.83 1.39 -11.55
C GLY A 286 23.74 0.17 -11.71
N ASP A 287 24.17 -0.05 -12.95
CA ASP A 287 25.10 -1.14 -13.31
C ASP A 287 26.52 -0.81 -12.84
N ILE A 288 27.29 -1.85 -12.52
CA ILE A 288 28.69 -1.71 -12.06
C ILE A 288 29.62 -2.19 -13.17
N ASP A 289 30.53 -1.31 -13.60
CA ASP A 289 31.60 -1.66 -14.55
C ASP A 289 32.81 -2.28 -13.82
N GLU A 290 33.26 -3.46 -14.28
CA GLU A 290 34.33 -4.22 -13.64
C GLU A 290 35.67 -3.47 -13.57
N LYS A 291 35.99 -2.65 -14.59
CA LYS A 291 37.23 -1.87 -14.60
C LYS A 291 37.18 -0.77 -13.54
N THR A 292 36.05 -0.09 -13.46
CA THR A 292 35.79 0.95 -12.47
C THR A 292 35.82 0.37 -11.05
N LEU A 293 35.25 -0.82 -10.85
CA LEU A 293 35.32 -1.57 -9.60
C LEU A 293 36.77 -1.92 -9.21
N THR A 294 37.60 -2.33 -10.16
CA THR A 294 39.03 -2.62 -9.93
C THR A 294 39.79 -1.36 -9.46
N HIS A 295 39.43 -0.17 -9.96
CA HIS A 295 39.98 1.07 -9.44
C HIS A 295 39.49 1.37 -8.03
N ALA A 296 38.20 1.15 -7.74
CA ALA A 296 37.64 1.33 -6.41
C ALA A 296 38.34 0.45 -5.36
N ASP A 297 38.59 -0.82 -5.69
CA ASP A 297 39.32 -1.76 -4.82
C ASP A 297 40.75 -1.27 -4.49
N LYS A 298 41.46 -0.70 -5.47
CA LYS A 298 42.82 -0.12 -5.24
C LYS A 298 42.81 1.02 -4.23
N TYR A 299 41.72 1.79 -4.19
CA TYR A 299 41.55 2.88 -3.24
C TYR A 299 40.89 2.44 -1.92
N GLY A 300 40.58 1.16 -1.76
CA GLY A 300 39.94 0.62 -0.56
C GLY A 300 38.47 1.02 -0.40
N LEU A 301 37.77 1.33 -1.50
CA LEU A 301 36.35 1.68 -1.49
C LEU A 301 35.48 0.42 -1.46
N MET A 302 34.54 0.36 -0.52
CA MET A 302 33.47 -0.64 -0.53
C MET A 302 32.36 -0.19 -1.47
N VAL A 303 32.04 -0.99 -2.49
CA VAL A 303 30.95 -0.69 -3.43
C VAL A 303 29.78 -1.64 -3.19
N ILE A 304 28.57 -1.13 -3.09
CA ILE A 304 27.34 -1.91 -2.84
C ILE A 304 26.35 -1.59 -3.95
N GLN A 305 25.81 -2.63 -4.59
CA GLN A 305 24.74 -2.48 -5.58
C GLN A 305 23.38 -2.67 -4.91
N VAL A 306 22.47 -1.74 -5.14
CA VAL A 306 21.09 -1.79 -4.63
C VAL A 306 20.13 -1.72 -5.81
N ALA A 307 19.30 -2.76 -5.98
CA ALA A 307 18.37 -2.82 -7.10
C ALA A 307 17.13 -1.92 -6.92
N SER A 308 16.74 -1.66 -5.66
CA SER A 308 15.51 -0.95 -5.35
C SER A 308 15.73 0.54 -5.15
N ARG A 309 15.08 1.37 -5.98
CA ARG A 309 15.06 2.83 -5.77
C ARG A 309 14.46 3.21 -4.41
N ARG A 310 13.53 2.41 -3.86
CA ARG A 310 12.93 2.67 -2.55
C ARG A 310 13.96 2.55 -1.43
N GLU A 311 14.81 1.53 -1.50
CA GLU A 311 15.90 1.32 -0.54
C GLU A 311 16.94 2.45 -0.61
N MET A 312 17.23 2.97 -1.80
CA MET A 312 18.11 4.14 -1.97
C MET A 312 17.54 5.41 -1.33
N VAL A 313 16.24 5.67 -1.52
CA VAL A 313 15.57 6.82 -0.88
C VAL A 313 15.57 6.64 0.64
N TYR A 314 15.29 5.42 1.11
CA TYR A 314 15.29 5.11 2.52
C TYR A 314 16.68 5.28 3.17
N LEU A 315 17.74 4.83 2.50
CA LEU A 315 19.12 5.10 2.91
C LEU A 315 19.42 6.59 2.99
N SER A 316 18.95 7.37 2.01
CA SER A 316 19.15 8.81 1.95
C SER A 316 18.51 9.52 3.15
N GLU A 317 17.32 9.07 3.57
CA GLU A 317 16.61 9.60 4.73
C GLU A 317 17.31 9.23 6.05
N VAL A 318 17.72 7.97 6.22
CA VAL A 318 18.36 7.49 7.46
C VAL A 318 19.79 8.02 7.64
N LEU A 319 20.57 8.10 6.55
CA LEU A 319 21.95 8.60 6.56
C LEU A 319 22.03 10.13 6.38
N HIS A 320 20.89 10.80 6.15
CA HIS A 320 20.82 12.24 5.85
C HIS A 320 21.77 12.67 4.71
N THR A 321 21.88 11.84 3.67
CA THR A 321 22.82 12.02 2.55
C THR A 321 22.09 12.20 1.24
N PRO A 322 22.43 13.21 0.42
CA PRO A 322 21.76 13.42 -0.87
C PRO A 322 22.11 12.33 -1.89
N LEU A 323 21.10 11.91 -2.67
CA LEU A 323 21.30 11.04 -3.82
C LEU A 323 22.00 11.81 -4.95
N THR A 324 23.21 11.38 -5.33
CA THR A 324 24.00 12.05 -6.36
C THR A 324 23.79 11.37 -7.72
N PRO A 325 23.37 12.10 -8.78
CA PRO A 325 23.07 11.50 -10.09
C PRO A 325 24.31 11.26 -10.97
N TYR A 326 25.51 11.58 -10.48
CA TYR A 326 26.77 11.44 -11.20
C TYR A 326 27.83 10.82 -10.28
N LEU A 327 28.88 10.26 -10.88
CA LEU A 327 30.02 9.67 -10.17
C LEU A 327 30.94 10.76 -9.59
N LEU A 328 30.41 11.52 -8.64
CA LEU A 328 31.05 12.66 -7.98
C LEU A 328 30.87 12.53 -6.45
N PRO A 329 31.80 13.08 -5.66
CA PRO A 329 31.69 13.06 -4.21
C PRO A 329 30.41 13.77 -3.74
N PRO A 330 29.71 13.22 -2.73
CA PRO A 330 28.56 13.89 -2.14
C PRO A 330 29.02 15.16 -1.41
N LEU A 331 28.15 16.17 -1.34
CA LEU A 331 28.43 17.40 -0.60
C LEU A 331 28.59 17.11 0.90
N GLU A 332 27.72 16.25 1.43
CA GLU A 332 27.70 15.77 2.81
C GLU A 332 27.59 14.23 2.75
N PRO A 333 28.66 13.48 3.04
CA PRO A 333 28.59 12.02 3.09
C PRO A 333 27.87 11.56 4.37
N GLY A 334 27.18 10.44 4.28
CA GLY A 334 26.46 9.87 5.42
C GLY A 334 27.40 9.19 6.38
N GLU A 335 27.10 9.24 7.67
CA GLU A 335 27.96 8.66 8.70
C GLU A 335 27.31 7.45 9.35
N CYS A 336 28.05 6.35 9.41
CA CYS A 336 27.72 5.16 10.19
C CYS A 336 28.99 4.55 10.79
N GLN A 337 28.85 3.70 11.80
CA GLN A 337 29.99 3.15 12.50
C GLN A 337 30.62 2.01 11.70
N ARG A 338 29.79 1.06 11.25
CA ARG A 338 30.22 -0.17 10.58
C ARG A 338 29.33 -0.46 9.38
N VAL A 339 29.94 -0.93 8.30
CA VAL A 339 29.23 -1.49 7.15
C VAL A 339 29.84 -2.83 6.80
N TYR A 340 29.05 -3.89 6.78
CA TYR A 340 29.55 -5.25 6.51
C TYR A 340 28.50 -6.11 5.82
N GLY A 341 28.98 -7.08 5.05
CA GLY A 341 28.15 -8.18 4.57
C GLY A 341 27.88 -9.16 5.73
N GLN A 342 26.60 -9.41 6.00
CA GLN A 342 26.14 -10.42 6.93
C GLN A 342 25.57 -11.60 6.13
N GLU A 343 26.11 -12.79 6.35
CA GLU A 343 25.58 -14.03 5.80
C GLU A 343 24.42 -14.51 6.69
N LEU A 344 23.27 -14.78 6.08
CA LEU A 344 22.07 -15.30 6.73
C LEU A 344 21.61 -16.55 5.98
N GLY A 345 22.26 -17.67 6.27
CA GLY A 345 22.14 -18.90 5.47
C GLY A 345 22.80 -18.71 4.11
N GLU A 346 22.05 -18.94 3.03
CA GLU A 346 22.54 -18.77 1.64
C GLU A 346 22.38 -17.33 1.11
N ALA A 347 21.70 -16.46 1.85
CA ALA A 347 21.47 -15.07 1.43
C ALA A 347 22.48 -14.13 2.09
N LEU A 348 22.86 -13.10 1.34
CA LEU A 348 23.70 -12.00 1.82
C LEU A 348 22.84 -10.76 2.01
N ALA A 349 23.06 -10.08 3.13
CA ALA A 349 22.57 -8.74 3.36
C ALA A 349 23.75 -7.82 3.71
N VAL A 350 23.65 -6.55 3.34
CA VAL A 350 24.59 -5.53 3.78
C VAL A 350 23.97 -4.77 4.94
N VAL A 351 24.68 -4.70 6.06
CA VAL A 351 24.23 -4.06 7.30
C VAL A 351 25.01 -2.77 7.51
N PHE A 352 24.29 -1.68 7.75
CA PHE A 352 24.80 -0.40 8.19
C PHE A 352 24.47 -0.27 9.68
N GLU A 353 25.49 -0.20 10.52
CA GLU A 353 25.33 -0.21 11.97
C GLU A 353 25.87 1.08 12.59
N TRP A 354 25.17 1.56 13.63
CA TRP A 354 25.52 2.75 14.41
C TRP A 354 25.82 2.37 15.85
N GLU A 355 26.57 3.23 16.52
CA GLU A 355 26.92 3.06 17.93
C GLU A 355 25.68 3.35 18.81
N SER A 356 25.31 2.43 19.70
CA SER A 356 24.25 2.67 20.69
C SER A 356 24.70 3.74 21.69
N PRO A 357 23.84 4.69 22.12
CA PRO A 357 22.37 4.70 22.03
C PRO A 357 21.80 5.46 20.81
N GLY A 358 22.60 5.71 19.78
CA GLY A 358 22.22 6.54 18.62
C GLY A 358 21.73 5.78 17.38
N THR A 359 21.35 4.51 17.48
CA THR A 359 20.87 3.72 16.32
C THR A 359 19.62 4.36 15.73
N PRO A 360 19.68 4.94 14.51
CA PRO A 360 18.54 5.61 13.91
C PRO A 360 17.48 4.61 13.42
N ALA A 361 17.88 3.35 13.20
CA ALA A 361 17.01 2.31 12.66
C ALA A 361 17.32 0.93 13.23
N LEU A 362 16.33 0.05 13.16
CA LEU A 362 16.41 -1.40 13.42
C LEU A 362 15.80 -2.11 12.22
N THR A 363 16.38 -3.24 11.79
CA THR A 363 15.87 -3.96 10.61
C THR A 363 15.32 -5.33 10.96
N LEU A 364 14.07 -5.56 10.53
CA LEU A 364 13.43 -6.86 10.45
C LEU A 364 13.94 -7.60 9.22
N VAL A 365 14.76 -8.62 9.41
CA VAL A 365 15.16 -9.51 8.33
C VAL A 365 14.18 -10.66 8.24
N LEU A 366 13.38 -10.66 7.17
CA LEU A 366 12.37 -11.65 6.89
C LEU A 366 12.92 -12.72 5.96
N ARG A 367 12.76 -13.97 6.38
CA ARG A 367 13.13 -15.16 5.62
C ARG A 367 11.89 -15.88 5.11
N GLY A 368 12.00 -16.49 3.94
CA GLY A 368 10.89 -17.25 3.36
C GLY A 368 11.34 -18.25 2.31
N ALA A 369 10.72 -19.43 2.33
CA ALA A 369 11.06 -20.53 1.42
C ALA A 369 10.62 -20.23 -0.03
N THR A 370 9.52 -19.46 -0.18
CA THR A 370 9.02 -19.02 -1.48
C THR A 370 8.94 -17.51 -1.52
N ALA A 371 9.19 -16.93 -2.70
CA ALA A 371 9.03 -15.48 -2.92
C ALA A 371 7.61 -15.00 -2.58
N HIS A 372 6.61 -15.87 -2.75
CA HIS A 372 5.23 -15.57 -2.41
C HIS A 372 4.99 -15.47 -0.90
N GLY A 373 5.40 -16.49 -0.14
CA GLY A 373 5.30 -16.46 1.33
C GLY A 373 6.06 -15.28 1.93
N LEU A 374 7.25 -14.98 1.38
CA LEU A 374 8.06 -13.84 1.79
C LEU A 374 7.36 -12.49 1.54
N ARG A 375 6.69 -12.31 0.40
CA ARG A 375 5.90 -11.09 0.16
C ARG A 375 4.74 -10.94 1.15
N GLY A 376 4.05 -12.03 1.48
CA GLY A 376 3.00 -12.01 2.51
C GLY A 376 3.56 -11.62 3.88
N ALA A 377 4.74 -12.15 4.25
CA ALA A 377 5.45 -11.80 5.47
C ALA A 377 5.82 -10.31 5.55
N VAL A 378 6.38 -9.77 4.45
CA VAL A 378 6.73 -8.35 4.33
C VAL A 378 5.50 -7.48 4.49
N GLN A 379 4.38 -7.83 3.84
CA GLN A 379 3.14 -7.09 3.98
C GLN A 379 2.60 -7.14 5.41
N ALA A 380 2.60 -8.32 6.05
CA ALA A 380 2.17 -8.47 7.44
C ALA A 380 3.05 -7.64 8.39
N ALA A 381 4.37 -7.60 8.16
CA ALA A 381 5.28 -6.77 8.95
C ALA A 381 4.95 -5.29 8.83
N TYR A 382 4.77 -4.76 7.61
CA TYR A 382 4.37 -3.37 7.40
C TYR A 382 3.02 -3.05 8.04
N SER A 383 2.00 -3.88 7.85
CA SER A 383 0.70 -3.66 8.48
C SER A 383 0.78 -3.70 10.02
N GLY A 384 1.69 -4.50 10.60
CA GLY A 384 1.96 -4.49 12.04
C GLY A 384 2.67 -3.20 12.50
N ILE A 385 3.65 -2.71 11.74
CA ILE A 385 4.35 -1.44 12.01
C ILE A 385 3.36 -0.27 11.96
N ASP A 386 2.52 -0.23 10.92
CA ASP A 386 1.51 0.81 10.74
C ASP A 386 0.45 0.74 11.85
N ALA A 387 0.01 -0.46 12.23
CA ALA A 387 -0.93 -0.63 13.35
C ALA A 387 -0.33 -0.14 14.68
N TYR A 388 0.95 -0.39 14.95
CA TYR A 388 1.62 0.15 16.13
C TYR A 388 1.70 1.67 16.08
N PHE A 389 2.02 2.25 14.92
CA PHE A 389 2.00 3.70 14.73
C PHE A 389 0.63 4.33 15.04
N GLN A 390 -0.46 3.68 14.62
CA GLN A 390 -1.81 4.11 14.98
C GLN A 390 -2.06 3.99 16.49
N LEU A 391 -1.62 2.90 17.12
CA LEU A 391 -1.78 2.70 18.56
C LEU A 391 -1.01 3.71 19.42
N CYS A 392 0.12 4.23 18.93
CA CYS A 392 0.82 5.33 19.57
C CYS A 392 0.03 6.65 19.54
N GLN A 393 -0.84 6.85 18.55
CA GLN A 393 -1.69 8.04 18.45
C GLN A 393 -2.97 7.91 19.26
N ASP A 394 -3.61 6.75 19.20
CA ASP A 394 -4.77 6.40 20.03
C ASP A 394 -4.69 4.91 20.42
N PRO A 395 -4.48 4.60 21.70
CA PRO A 395 -4.25 3.23 22.13
C PRO A 395 -5.52 2.38 22.13
N ARG A 396 -6.70 2.95 21.87
CA ARG A 396 -7.99 2.26 21.98
C ARG A 396 -8.20 1.25 20.85
N LEU A 397 -8.64 0.06 21.25
CA LEU A 397 -8.94 -1.07 20.39
C LEU A 397 -10.42 -1.43 20.46
N LEU A 398 -10.94 -1.83 19.31
CA LEU A 398 -12.31 -2.23 19.06
C LEU A 398 -12.39 -3.75 18.87
N PRO A 399 -13.55 -4.36 19.15
CA PRO A 399 -13.78 -5.78 18.88
C PRO A 399 -13.78 -6.02 17.36
N GLY A 400 -12.86 -6.87 16.87
CA GLY A 400 -12.70 -7.15 15.44
C GLY A 400 -13.73 -8.15 14.89
N ALA A 401 -13.38 -8.81 13.77
CA ALA A 401 -14.16 -9.91 13.19
C ALA A 401 -15.65 -9.60 12.90
N GLY A 402 -15.97 -8.34 12.54
CA GLY A 402 -17.34 -7.92 12.24
C GLY A 402 -18.20 -7.61 13.47
N ALA A 403 -17.65 -7.74 14.69
CA ALA A 403 -18.37 -7.45 15.93
C ALA A 403 -18.68 -5.95 16.09
N THR A 404 -17.71 -5.08 15.79
CA THR A 404 -17.93 -3.62 15.79
C THR A 404 -19.03 -3.22 14.81
N GLU A 405 -19.01 -3.75 13.59
CA GLU A 405 -20.01 -3.48 12.56
C GLU A 405 -21.40 -3.92 12.98
N MET A 406 -21.52 -5.09 13.62
CA MET A 406 -22.79 -5.60 14.14
C MET A 406 -23.32 -4.75 15.30
N ALA A 407 -22.44 -4.32 16.22
CA ALA A 407 -22.81 -3.47 17.33
C ALA A 407 -23.30 -2.09 16.86
N LEU A 408 -22.62 -1.49 15.88
CA LEU A 408 -23.05 -0.26 15.22
C LEU A 408 -24.38 -0.46 14.49
N ALA A 409 -24.55 -1.57 13.76
CA ALA A 409 -25.79 -1.88 13.06
C ALA A 409 -26.99 -1.97 14.02
N LYS A 410 -26.81 -2.58 15.19
CA LYS A 410 -27.84 -2.60 16.25
C LYS A 410 -28.20 -1.18 16.70
N MET A 411 -27.21 -0.39 17.14
CA MET A 411 -27.46 0.95 17.67
C MET A 411 -28.13 1.88 16.65
N LEU A 412 -27.68 1.83 15.39
CA LEU A 412 -28.27 2.60 14.31
C LEU A 412 -29.68 2.11 13.98
N SER A 413 -29.95 0.80 14.08
CA SER A 413 -31.28 0.24 13.87
C SER A 413 -32.27 0.70 14.95
N GLU A 414 -31.86 0.62 16.22
CA GLU A 414 -32.67 1.11 17.36
C GLU A 414 -32.95 2.61 17.25
N LYS A 415 -31.98 3.40 16.79
CA LYS A 415 -32.18 4.83 16.54
C LYS A 415 -33.10 5.06 15.34
N GLY A 416 -32.89 4.34 14.25
CA GLY A 416 -33.68 4.45 13.01
C GLY A 416 -35.17 4.17 13.21
N THR A 417 -35.53 3.19 14.04
CA THR A 417 -36.94 2.91 14.36
C THR A 417 -37.66 4.02 15.13
N LYS A 418 -36.91 4.88 15.84
CA LYS A 418 -37.46 6.00 16.63
C LYS A 418 -37.52 7.30 15.84
N LEU A 419 -36.82 7.40 14.72
CA LEU A 419 -36.75 8.61 13.91
C LEU A 419 -37.91 8.67 12.93
N GLU A 420 -38.59 9.81 12.90
CA GLU A 420 -39.63 10.09 11.91
C GLU A 420 -39.04 10.61 10.58
N GLY A 421 -39.83 10.52 9.52
CA GLY A 421 -39.50 11.06 8.21
C GLY A 421 -38.39 10.27 7.46
N PRO A 422 -37.68 10.92 6.52
CA PRO A 422 -36.72 10.24 5.63
C PRO A 422 -35.46 9.71 6.35
N ASN A 423 -35.18 10.20 7.55
CA ASN A 423 -34.02 9.80 8.33
C ASN A 423 -34.15 8.37 8.85
N GLY A 424 -35.32 7.96 9.34
CA GLY A 424 -35.53 6.60 9.90
C GLY A 424 -35.12 5.47 8.92
N PRO A 425 -35.69 5.40 7.71
CA PRO A 425 -35.31 4.40 6.71
C PRO A 425 -33.84 4.45 6.32
N THR A 426 -33.23 5.64 6.31
CA THR A 426 -31.82 5.84 5.99
C THR A 426 -30.90 5.21 7.04
N PHE A 427 -31.21 5.41 8.33
CA PHE A 427 -30.48 4.77 9.45
C PHE A 427 -30.56 3.24 9.36
N LEU A 428 -31.75 2.69 9.07
CA LEU A 428 -31.94 1.25 8.89
C LEU A 428 -31.14 0.71 7.70
N ALA A 429 -31.13 1.44 6.59
CA ALA A 429 -30.40 1.06 5.39
C ALA A 429 -28.88 1.06 5.62
N PHE A 430 -28.36 2.04 6.38
CA PHE A 430 -26.95 2.08 6.77
C PHE A 430 -26.59 0.92 7.71
N ALA A 431 -27.46 0.60 8.67
CA ALA A 431 -27.28 -0.56 9.54
C ALA A 431 -27.23 -1.88 8.76
N GLN A 432 -28.08 -2.04 7.74
CA GLN A 432 -28.02 -3.20 6.83
C GLN A 432 -26.72 -3.25 6.03
N ALA A 433 -26.20 -2.10 5.59
CA ALA A 433 -24.93 -2.06 4.87
C ALA A 433 -23.76 -2.53 5.75
N LEU A 434 -23.73 -2.17 7.03
CA LEU A 434 -22.72 -2.64 7.98
C LEU A 434 -22.74 -4.16 8.17
N GLN A 435 -23.93 -4.77 8.21
CA GLN A 435 -24.10 -6.23 8.34
C GLN A 435 -23.51 -7.03 7.16
N SER A 436 -23.34 -6.41 5.99
CA SER A 436 -22.75 -7.08 4.81
C SER A 436 -21.28 -7.50 4.99
N LEU A 437 -20.56 -6.88 5.95
CA LEU A 437 -19.16 -7.19 6.24
C LEU A 437 -19.02 -8.51 7.01
N PRO A 438 -19.69 -8.73 8.16
CA PRO A 438 -19.69 -10.05 8.81
C PRO A 438 -20.32 -11.13 7.93
N GLU A 439 -21.32 -10.82 7.09
CA GLU A 439 -21.82 -11.77 6.08
C GLU A 439 -20.71 -12.25 5.14
N THR A 440 -19.88 -11.31 4.65
CA THR A 440 -18.74 -11.64 3.79
C THR A 440 -17.70 -12.49 4.51
N LEU A 441 -17.44 -12.22 5.80
CA LEU A 441 -16.52 -13.04 6.60
C LEU A 441 -17.03 -14.48 6.73
N ALA A 442 -18.33 -14.65 7.03
CA ALA A 442 -18.96 -15.96 7.15
C ALA A 442 -18.95 -16.72 5.82
N GLU A 443 -19.23 -16.03 4.71
CA GLU A 443 -19.16 -16.60 3.36
C GLU A 443 -17.74 -17.10 3.03
N ASN A 444 -16.73 -16.29 3.33
CA ASN A 444 -15.32 -16.65 3.04
C ASN A 444 -14.81 -17.76 3.96
N ALA A 445 -15.32 -17.86 5.19
CA ALA A 445 -15.05 -18.99 6.09
C ALA A 445 -15.78 -20.28 5.68
N GLY A 446 -16.71 -20.22 4.72
CA GLY A 446 -17.50 -21.37 4.29
C GLY A 446 -18.62 -21.77 5.27
N LEU A 447 -19.01 -20.85 6.16
CA LEU A 447 -20.05 -21.07 7.16
C LEU A 447 -21.45 -20.84 6.56
N ALA A 448 -22.47 -21.40 7.22
CA ALA A 448 -23.86 -21.10 6.91
C ALA A 448 -24.20 -19.66 7.31
N VAL A 449 -24.10 -18.73 6.35
CA VAL A 449 -24.24 -17.28 6.59
C VAL A 449 -25.51 -16.93 7.35
N HIS A 450 -26.65 -17.54 6.99
CA HIS A 450 -27.92 -17.29 7.68
C HIS A 450 -27.86 -17.61 9.18
N ASP A 451 -27.28 -18.75 9.54
CA ASP A 451 -27.26 -19.22 10.93
C ASP A 451 -26.29 -18.39 11.77
N VAL A 452 -25.10 -18.12 11.23
CA VAL A 452 -24.10 -17.24 11.87
C VAL A 452 -24.67 -15.84 12.10
N MET A 453 -25.33 -15.27 11.09
CA MET A 453 -25.92 -13.94 11.21
C MET A 453 -27.10 -13.91 12.18
N ALA A 454 -27.91 -14.97 12.25
CA ALA A 454 -28.99 -15.09 13.23
C ALA A 454 -28.45 -15.14 14.67
N GLU A 455 -27.42 -15.95 14.91
CA GLU A 455 -26.76 -16.06 16.21
C GLU A 455 -26.08 -14.75 16.63
N MET A 456 -25.32 -14.11 15.72
CA MET A 456 -24.71 -12.80 15.96
C MET A 456 -25.77 -11.76 16.30
N ASN A 457 -26.86 -11.68 15.52
CA ASN A 457 -27.94 -10.74 15.80
C ASN A 457 -28.55 -10.97 17.18
N GLY A 458 -28.81 -12.23 17.58
CA GLY A 458 -29.31 -12.57 18.91
C GLY A 458 -28.37 -12.13 20.03
N ALA A 459 -27.06 -12.40 19.89
CA ALA A 459 -26.05 -12.03 20.89
C ALA A 459 -25.91 -10.51 21.03
N HIS A 460 -25.87 -9.78 19.92
CA HIS A 460 -25.76 -8.32 19.93
C HIS A 460 -27.04 -7.66 20.46
N GLN A 461 -28.23 -8.19 20.13
CA GLN A 461 -29.49 -7.73 20.73
C GLN A 461 -29.48 -7.90 22.25
N ALA A 462 -28.96 -9.02 22.77
CA ALA A 462 -28.76 -9.25 24.20
C ALA A 462 -27.69 -8.35 24.86
N GLY A 463 -26.96 -7.55 24.07
CA GLY A 463 -25.95 -6.59 24.55
C GLY A 463 -24.52 -7.13 24.57
N ASN A 464 -24.28 -8.32 24.00
CA ASN A 464 -22.94 -8.88 23.90
C ASN A 464 -22.25 -8.42 22.60
N PHE A 465 -21.56 -7.29 22.66
CA PHE A 465 -20.86 -6.69 21.50
C PHE A 465 -19.49 -7.32 21.20
N LEU A 466 -19.08 -8.34 21.95
CA LEU A 466 -17.81 -9.06 21.75
C LEU A 466 -17.95 -10.28 20.85
N ILE A 467 -19.15 -10.56 20.33
CA ILE A 467 -19.38 -11.69 19.45
C ILE A 467 -19.08 -11.31 18.00
N GLY A 468 -18.14 -12.02 17.38
CA GLY A 468 -17.72 -11.84 15.99
C GLY A 468 -17.70 -13.16 15.21
N VAL A 469 -17.32 -13.08 13.93
CA VAL A 469 -17.22 -14.25 13.04
C VAL A 469 -15.85 -14.91 13.16
N GLY A 470 -15.82 -16.18 13.58
CA GLY A 470 -14.62 -17.03 13.59
C GLY A 470 -14.55 -17.97 12.38
N VAL A 471 -13.60 -18.91 12.42
CA VAL A 471 -13.40 -19.91 11.35
C VAL A 471 -14.47 -21.02 11.42
N GLU A 472 -14.90 -21.41 12.62
CA GLU A 472 -15.81 -22.54 12.84
C GLU A 472 -17.22 -22.11 13.31
N GLY A 473 -17.49 -20.80 13.38
CA GLY A 473 -18.74 -20.26 13.91
C GLY A 473 -18.54 -18.90 14.56
N ILE A 474 -19.45 -18.49 15.45
CA ILE A 474 -19.29 -17.26 16.23
C ILE A 474 -18.25 -17.43 17.34
N ILE A 475 -17.48 -16.38 17.62
CA ILE A 475 -16.44 -16.38 18.65
C ILE A 475 -16.56 -15.16 19.56
N ASN A 476 -16.04 -15.26 20.78
CA ASN A 476 -15.79 -14.10 21.61
C ASN A 476 -14.42 -13.51 21.24
N VAL A 477 -14.44 -12.37 20.56
CA VAL A 477 -13.24 -11.72 20.03
C VAL A 477 -12.25 -11.29 21.10
N ALA A 478 -12.70 -11.06 22.33
CA ALA A 478 -11.81 -10.73 23.45
C ALA A 478 -11.04 -11.95 23.96
N GLN A 479 -11.63 -13.14 23.89
CA GLN A 479 -10.97 -14.40 24.26
C GLN A 479 -9.98 -14.85 23.18
N GLU A 480 -10.31 -14.63 21.91
CA GLU A 480 -9.45 -14.95 20.76
C GLU A 480 -8.46 -13.84 20.39
N GLU A 481 -8.44 -12.74 21.16
CA GLU A 481 -7.57 -11.57 20.95
C GLU A 481 -7.66 -10.95 19.54
N VAL A 482 -8.87 -10.85 18.99
CA VAL A 482 -9.13 -10.28 17.67
C VAL A 482 -9.55 -8.82 17.79
N TRP A 483 -8.62 -7.92 17.52
CA TRP A 483 -8.79 -6.48 17.71
C TRP A 483 -8.65 -5.68 16.42
N ASP A 484 -9.42 -4.61 16.30
CA ASP A 484 -9.23 -3.57 15.29
C ASP A 484 -8.81 -2.25 15.96
N THR A 485 -7.96 -1.45 15.32
CA THR A 485 -7.60 -0.13 15.86
C THR A 485 -8.74 0.87 15.64
N LEU A 486 -9.05 1.67 16.67
CA LEU A 486 -10.12 2.66 16.58
C LEU A 486 -9.88 3.66 15.45
N ILE A 487 -8.64 4.16 15.33
CA ILE A 487 -8.29 5.15 14.30
C ILE A 487 -8.51 4.59 12.90
N ALA A 488 -8.00 3.40 12.58
CA ALA A 488 -8.15 2.83 11.25
C ALA A 488 -9.63 2.63 10.88
N LYS A 489 -10.44 2.16 11.84
CA LYS A 489 -11.89 2.01 11.64
C LYS A 489 -12.59 3.35 11.43
N ALA A 490 -12.25 4.37 12.21
CA ALA A 490 -12.81 5.71 12.09
C ALA A 490 -12.43 6.38 10.75
N GLN A 491 -11.17 6.26 10.33
CA GLN A 491 -10.66 6.75 9.06
C GLN A 491 -11.37 6.04 7.89
N GLY A 492 -11.48 4.72 7.94
CA GLY A 492 -12.18 3.94 6.92
C GLY A 492 -13.66 4.33 6.80
N LEU A 493 -14.38 4.47 7.91
CA LEU A 493 -15.78 4.90 7.91
C LEU A 493 -15.96 6.30 7.32
N ARG A 494 -15.05 7.23 7.63
CA ARG A 494 -15.04 8.57 7.06
C ARG A 494 -14.78 8.53 5.55
N ALA A 495 -13.75 7.80 5.11
CA ALA A 495 -13.42 7.66 3.70
C ALA A 495 -14.58 7.06 2.90
N VAL A 496 -15.27 6.06 3.45
CA VAL A 496 -16.48 5.49 2.85
C VAL A 496 -17.60 6.52 2.73
N ALA A 497 -17.89 7.25 3.81
CA ALA A 497 -18.94 8.28 3.81
C ALA A 497 -18.66 9.35 2.74
N ASP A 498 -17.42 9.81 2.65
CA ASP A 498 -17.00 10.84 1.70
C ASP A 498 -17.18 10.37 0.24
N VAL A 499 -16.71 9.15 -0.08
CA VAL A 499 -16.84 8.61 -1.45
C VAL A 499 -18.30 8.37 -1.82
N VAL A 500 -19.11 7.82 -0.91
CA VAL A 500 -20.53 7.57 -1.17
C VAL A 500 -21.27 8.90 -1.39
N GLN A 501 -21.00 9.93 -0.58
CA GLN A 501 -21.59 11.26 -0.75
C GLN A 501 -21.15 11.93 -2.06
N GLN A 502 -19.88 11.78 -2.45
CA GLN A 502 -19.38 12.28 -3.73
C GLN A 502 -20.12 11.61 -4.89
N LEU A 503 -20.23 10.28 -4.88
CA LEU A 503 -20.92 9.52 -5.93
C LEU A 503 -22.42 9.83 -6.01
N LEU A 504 -23.07 10.11 -4.87
CA LEU A 504 -24.47 10.55 -4.82
C LEU A 504 -24.68 11.99 -5.33
N THR A 505 -23.61 12.79 -5.41
CA THR A 505 -23.64 14.17 -5.93
C THR A 505 -23.41 14.21 -7.45
N VAL A 506 -23.00 13.11 -8.08
CA VAL A 506 -22.77 13.06 -9.53
C VAL A 506 -24.10 12.99 -10.28
N ASP A 507 -24.42 14.06 -10.99
CA ASP A 507 -25.61 14.12 -11.84
C ASP A 507 -25.39 13.45 -13.21
N ASP A 508 -24.23 13.68 -13.83
CA ASP A 508 -23.85 13.13 -15.14
C ASP A 508 -22.35 12.76 -15.20
N VAL A 509 -22.02 11.74 -16.00
CA VAL A 509 -20.64 11.29 -16.26
C VAL A 509 -20.28 11.58 -17.71
N VAL A 510 -19.57 12.70 -17.92
CA VAL A 510 -19.11 13.12 -19.25
C VAL A 510 -17.67 12.65 -19.49
N VAL A 511 -17.49 11.65 -20.34
CA VAL A 511 -16.16 11.15 -20.74
C VAL A 511 -15.71 11.85 -22.02
N ALA A 512 -14.70 12.70 -21.93
CA ALA A 512 -14.04 13.25 -23.11
C ALA A 512 -13.30 12.13 -23.85
N LYS A 513 -13.57 11.93 -25.14
CA LYS A 513 -12.81 10.99 -25.97
C LYS A 513 -11.35 11.44 -25.97
N LYS A 514 -10.43 10.52 -25.67
CA LYS A 514 -9.01 10.72 -25.99
C LYS A 514 -8.92 10.99 -27.49
N SER A 515 -8.36 12.14 -27.87
CA SER A 515 -7.89 12.33 -29.24
C SER A 515 -6.96 11.15 -29.55
N PRO A 516 -7.12 10.45 -30.69
CA PRO A 516 -6.14 9.46 -31.09
C PRO A 516 -4.78 10.16 -31.10
N GLU A 517 -3.79 9.61 -30.40
CA GLU A 517 -2.41 10.02 -30.60
C GLU A 517 -2.16 9.94 -32.10
N SER A 518 -1.90 11.09 -32.72
CA SER A 518 -1.47 11.15 -34.11
C SER A 518 -0.31 10.17 -34.25
N PRO A 519 -0.36 9.20 -35.18
CA PRO A 519 0.79 8.35 -35.44
C PRO A 519 1.96 9.29 -35.72
N GLN A 520 3.00 9.22 -34.90
CA GLN A 520 4.25 9.88 -35.22
C GLN A 520 4.73 9.26 -36.53
N ASP A 521 4.61 10.02 -37.62
CA ASP A 521 5.18 9.66 -38.90
C ASP A 521 6.68 9.37 -38.69
N PRO A 522 7.17 8.16 -39.03
CA PRO A 522 8.57 7.80 -38.80
C PRO A 522 9.54 8.45 -39.80
N ASN A 523 9.15 9.51 -40.52
CA ASN A 523 10.05 10.18 -41.44
C ASN A 523 9.66 11.65 -41.71
N PRO A 524 10.34 12.65 -41.12
CA PRO A 524 10.23 14.00 -41.61
C PRO A 524 11.11 14.13 -42.85
N GLU A 525 10.52 14.04 -44.05
CA GLU A 525 11.23 14.49 -45.25
C GLU A 525 11.64 15.98 -45.06
N PRO A 526 12.87 16.36 -45.39
CA PRO A 526 13.31 17.73 -45.23
C PRO A 526 12.57 18.63 -46.23
N LYS A 527 11.64 19.45 -45.72
CA LYS A 527 11.01 20.53 -46.48
C LYS A 527 12.11 21.41 -47.10
N LYS A 528 12.25 21.36 -48.42
CA LYS A 528 13.05 22.30 -49.21
C LYS A 528 12.63 23.73 -48.86
N ARG A 529 13.56 24.50 -48.28
CA ARG A 529 13.42 25.94 -48.12
C ARG A 529 13.39 26.56 -49.52
N HIS A 530 12.22 27.02 -49.96
CA HIS A 530 12.14 27.97 -51.07
C HIS A 530 12.75 29.29 -50.60
N ALA A 531 13.91 29.63 -51.17
CA ALA A 531 14.47 30.97 -51.12
C ALA A 531 13.48 31.94 -51.77
N ARG A 532 13.11 33.01 -51.06
CA ARG A 532 12.54 34.21 -51.67
C ARG A 532 13.68 35.10 -52.16
N PRO A 533 13.64 35.64 -53.37
CA PRO A 533 14.67 36.54 -53.86
C PRO A 533 14.45 37.97 -53.34
N LEU A 534 15.58 38.55 -52.92
CA LEU A 534 15.94 39.95 -52.64
C LEU A 534 15.07 40.75 -51.65
#